data_AF-A0A3A6DRP9-F1
#
_entry.id   AF-A0A3A6DRP9-F1
#
_cell.length_a   1.000
_cell.length_b   1.000
_cell.length_c   1.000
_cell.angle_alpha   90.00
_cell.angle_beta   90.00
_cell.angle_gamma   90.00
#
_symmetry.space_group_name_H-M   'P 1'
#
loop_
_entity.id
_entity.type
_entity.pdbx_description
1 polymer ?
#
loop_
_entity_poly.entity_id
_entity_poly.type
_entity_poly.pdbx_seq_one_letter_code
_entity_poly.pdbx_strand_id
1 'polypeptide(L)'
;MKSKLQTYVRSIAVLLALTLLFSLVFAALYYFHAVSTSVFHIANWVGGILAYGAGGVLLGIGVNKKALFHALPVAVFFFVLSLVLSGFSLAVLLENASKALIYCIATLLAFSRTHKG
;
A
#
# COMPACT_ATOMS: atom_id res chain seq x y z
N MET A 1 -23.79 2.03 -8.27
CA MET A 1 -23.03 1.11 -7.39
C MET A 1 -21.84 0.43 -8.09
N LYS A 2 -21.94 0.05 -9.38
CA LYS A 2 -20.86 -0.65 -10.12
C LYS A 2 -19.53 0.12 -10.23
N SER A 3 -19.53 1.43 -10.49
CA SER A 3 -18.25 2.16 -10.69
C SER A 3 -17.45 2.41 -9.40
N LYS A 4 -18.12 2.62 -8.25
CA LYS A 4 -17.43 2.78 -6.96
C LYS A 4 -16.67 1.51 -6.56
N LEU A 5 -17.33 0.35 -6.67
CA LEU A 5 -16.72 -0.96 -6.37
C LEU A 5 -15.54 -1.24 -7.32
N GLN A 6 -15.66 -0.86 -8.59
CA GLN A 6 -14.59 -1.02 -9.58
C GLN A 6 -13.33 -0.20 -9.21
N THR A 7 -13.49 1.01 -8.67
CA THR A 7 -12.37 1.82 -8.17
C THR A 7 -11.65 1.14 -7.01
N TYR A 8 -12.40 0.62 -6.04
CA TYR A 8 -11.83 -0.12 -4.91
C TYR A 8 -11.06 -1.37 -5.37
N VAL A 9 -11.68 -2.17 -6.24
CA VAL A 9 -11.05 -3.38 -6.77
C VAL A 9 -9.78 -3.04 -7.53
N ARG A 10 -9.77 -1.97 -8.34
CA ARG A 10 -8.56 -1.53 -9.06
C ARG A 10 -7.45 -1.07 -8.12
N SER A 11 -7.77 -0.28 -7.10
CA SER A 11 -6.79 0.17 -6.12
C SER A 11 -6.19 -1.01 -5.34
N ILE A 12 -7.02 -1.93 -4.86
CA ILE A 12 -6.58 -3.14 -4.15
C ILE A 12 -5.76 -4.04 -5.07
N ALA A 13 -6.21 -4.24 -6.32
CA ALA A 13 -5.49 -5.06 -7.30
C ALA A 13 -4.10 -4.49 -7.59
N VAL A 14 -3.97 -3.17 -7.77
CA VAL A 14 -2.67 -2.52 -7.99
C VAL A 14 -1.79 -2.59 -6.75
N LEU A 15 -2.36 -2.38 -5.57
CA LEU A 15 -1.63 -2.52 -4.30
C LEU A 15 -1.06 -3.93 -4.15
N LEU A 16 -1.87 -4.97 -4.39
CA LEU A 16 -1.44 -6.36 -4.33
C LEU A 16 -0.42 -6.70 -5.41
N ALA A 17 -0.69 -6.31 -6.66
CA ALA A 17 0.21 -6.60 -7.78
C ALA A 17 1.58 -5.95 -7.60
N LEU A 18 1.64 -4.68 -7.18
CA LEU A 18 2.91 -4.00 -6.93
C LEU A 18 3.63 -4.56 -5.70
N THR A 19 2.90 -4.88 -4.63
CA THR A 19 3.51 -5.48 -3.43
C THR A 19 4.13 -6.84 -3.77
N LEU A 20 3.43 -7.67 -4.54
CA LEU A 20 3.94 -8.97 -4.99
C LEU A 20 5.11 -8.82 -5.98
N LEU A 21 5.02 -7.87 -6.93
CA LEU A 21 6.08 -7.60 -7.90
C LEU A 21 7.36 -7.17 -7.20
N PHE A 22 7.29 -6.19 -6.29
CA PHE A 22 8.46 -5.73 -5.55
C PHE A 22 9.03 -6.84 -4.67
N SER A 23 8.18 -7.56 -3.94
CA SER A 23 8.61 -8.69 -3.12
C SER A 23 9.31 -9.76 -3.96
N LEU A 24 8.78 -10.10 -5.14
CA LEU A 24 9.36 -11.09 -6.04
C LEU A 24 10.71 -10.63 -6.60
N VAL A 25 10.81 -9.39 -7.07
CA VAL A 25 12.06 -8.83 -7.61
C VAL A 25 13.13 -8.80 -6.53
N PHE A 26 12.81 -8.34 -5.33
CA PHE A 26 13.78 -8.31 -4.23
C PHE A 26 14.13 -9.70 -3.72
N ALA A 27 13.18 -10.65 -3.72
CA ALA A 27 13.45 -12.04 -3.35
C ALA A 27 14.39 -12.70 -4.36
N ALA A 28 14.23 -12.43 -5.66
CA ALA A 28 15.16 -12.90 -6.69
C ALA A 28 16.55 -12.30 -6.49
N LEU A 29 16.66 -10.99 -6.25
CA LEU A 29 17.93 -10.33 -5.97
C LEU A 29 18.64 -10.89 -4.73
N TYR A 30 17.88 -11.22 -3.68
CA TYR A 30 18.39 -11.89 -2.50
C TYR A 30 18.85 -13.33 -2.80
N TYR A 31 18.06 -14.10 -3.55
CA TYR A 31 18.38 -15.48 -3.91
C TYR A 31 19.69 -15.58 -4.69
N PHE A 32 19.90 -14.69 -5.67
CA PHE A 32 21.15 -14.60 -6.43
C PHE A 32 22.31 -13.96 -5.65
N HIS A 33 22.16 -13.71 -4.34
CA HIS A 33 23.16 -13.10 -3.46
C HIS A 33 23.66 -11.73 -3.94
N ALA A 34 22.89 -11.06 -4.83
CA ALA A 34 23.22 -9.71 -5.28
C ALA A 34 23.02 -8.66 -4.17
N VAL A 35 22.26 -9.03 -3.13
CA VAL A 35 21.82 -8.13 -2.06
C VAL A 35 21.82 -8.87 -0.71
N SER A 36 22.26 -8.21 0.37
CA SER A 36 22.26 -8.80 1.71
C SER A 36 20.85 -8.84 2.33
N THR A 37 20.65 -9.65 3.37
CA THR A 37 19.36 -9.80 4.07
C THR A 37 18.81 -8.46 4.57
N SER A 38 19.66 -7.61 5.16
CA SER A 38 19.25 -6.29 5.65
C SER A 38 18.77 -5.38 4.51
N VAL A 39 19.47 -5.40 3.38
CA VAL A 39 19.09 -4.58 2.22
C VAL A 39 17.82 -5.13 1.56
N PHE A 40 17.61 -6.45 1.55
CA PHE A 40 16.35 -7.07 1.11
C PHE A 40 15.15 -6.57 1.94
N HIS A 41 15.25 -6.59 3.27
CA HIS A 41 14.16 -6.12 4.13
C HIS A 41 13.85 -4.62 3.93
N ILE A 42 14.88 -3.78 3.85
CA ILE A 42 14.71 -2.34 3.61
C ILE A 42 14.11 -2.08 2.22
N ALA A 43 14.62 -2.73 1.18
CA ALA A 43 14.11 -2.57 -0.18
C ALA A 43 12.64 -3.03 -0.27
N ASN A 44 12.29 -4.16 0.34
CA ASN A 44 10.91 -4.65 0.37
C ASN A 44 9.99 -3.73 1.18
N TRP A 45 10.48 -3.14 2.27
CA TRP A 45 9.74 -2.14 3.02
C TRP A 45 9.46 -0.89 2.18
N VAL A 46 10.49 -0.33 1.53
CA VAL A 46 10.36 0.84 0.64
C VAL A 46 9.45 0.52 -0.55
N GLY A 47 9.60 -0.65 -1.18
CA GLY A 47 8.71 -1.12 -2.24
C GLY A 47 7.26 -1.22 -1.79
N GLY A 48 7.03 -1.70 -0.56
CA GLY A 48 5.71 -1.69 0.08
C GLY A 48 5.13 -0.29 0.25
N ILE A 49 5.94 0.69 0.69
CA ILE A 49 5.49 2.10 0.79
C ILE A 49 5.08 2.63 -0.59
N LEU A 50 5.87 2.36 -1.63
CA LEU A 50 5.56 2.80 -3.00
C LEU A 50 4.27 2.14 -3.53
N ALA A 51 4.08 0.85 -3.30
CA ALA A 51 2.86 0.13 -3.69
C ALA A 51 1.61 0.70 -3.02
N TYR A 52 1.69 0.99 -1.71
CA TYR A 52 0.60 1.62 -0.96
C TYR A 52 0.36 3.06 -1.41
N GLY A 53 1.41 3.82 -1.74
CA GLY A 53 1.28 5.13 -2.36
C GLY A 53 0.50 5.07 -3.68
N ALA A 54 0.89 4.18 -4.60
CA ALA A 54 0.22 4.01 -5.89
C ALA A 54 -1.25 3.56 -5.75
N GLY A 55 -1.50 2.58 -4.88
CA GLY A 55 -2.85 2.13 -4.56
C GLY A 55 -3.72 3.26 -3.99
N GLY A 56 -3.15 4.07 -3.10
CA GLY A 56 -3.81 5.24 -2.50
C GLY A 56 -4.14 6.31 -3.53
N VAL A 57 -3.20 6.67 -4.42
CA VAL A 57 -3.46 7.62 -5.51
C VAL A 57 -4.64 7.18 -6.37
N LEU A 58 -4.66 5.90 -6.80
CA LEU A 58 -5.74 5.37 -7.63
C LEU A 58 -7.09 5.39 -6.92
N LEU A 59 -7.12 5.08 -5.62
CA LEU A 59 -8.34 5.21 -4.82
C LEU A 59 -8.79 6.67 -4.79
N GLY A 60 -7.87 7.60 -4.53
CA GLY A 60 -8.13 9.04 -4.42
C GLY A 60 -8.69 9.67 -5.70
N ILE A 61 -8.23 9.21 -6.87
CA ILE A 61 -8.75 9.67 -8.17
C ILE A 61 -10.22 9.25 -8.36
N GLY A 62 -10.60 8.04 -7.94
CA GLY A 62 -11.90 7.47 -8.26
C GLY A 62 -12.97 7.58 -7.17
N VAL A 63 -12.65 8.10 -5.97
CA VAL A 63 -13.61 8.35 -4.90
C VAL A 63 -14.18 9.76 -5.02
N ASN A 64 -15.51 9.90 -4.87
CA ASN A 64 -16.20 11.17 -5.11
C ASN A 64 -16.37 12.07 -3.86
N LYS A 65 -16.40 11.49 -2.64
CA LYS A 65 -16.53 12.23 -1.37
C LYS A 65 -15.88 11.45 -0.22
N LYS A 66 -15.43 12.17 0.80
CA LYS A 66 -14.94 11.59 2.07
C LYS A 66 -13.84 10.53 1.84
N ALA A 67 -12.80 10.91 1.10
CA ALA A 67 -11.71 10.02 0.68
C ALA A 67 -11.02 9.30 1.86
N LEU A 68 -10.87 9.97 3.01
CA LEU A 68 -10.31 9.35 4.22
C LEU A 68 -11.14 8.15 4.69
N PHE A 69 -12.47 8.27 4.70
CA PHE A 69 -13.36 7.18 5.10
C PHE A 69 -13.34 5.98 4.14
N HIS A 70 -12.84 6.18 2.92
CA HIS A 70 -12.63 5.11 1.95
C HIS A 70 -11.23 4.49 2.10
N ALA A 71 -10.22 5.30 2.45
CA ALA A 71 -8.86 4.84 2.64
C ALA A 71 -8.68 4.05 3.95
N LEU A 72 -9.29 4.52 5.03
CA LEU A 72 -9.07 4.01 6.38
C LEU A 72 -9.46 2.54 6.55
N PRO A 73 -10.62 2.05 6.06
CA PRO A 73 -10.97 0.65 6.16
C PRO A 73 -10.00 -0.26 5.39
N VAL A 74 -9.51 0.19 4.22
CA VAL A 74 -8.54 -0.58 3.42
C VAL A 74 -7.19 -0.63 4.14
N ALA A 75 -6.72 0.51 4.65
CA ALA A 75 -5.46 0.58 5.40
C ALA A 75 -5.51 -0.27 6.67
N VAL A 76 -6.61 -0.21 7.44
CA VAL A 76 -6.81 -1.02 8.65
C VAL A 76 -6.87 -2.50 8.32
N PHE A 77 -7.59 -2.90 7.28
CA PHE A 77 -7.67 -4.31 6.85
C PHE A 77 -6.29 -4.88 6.55
N PHE A 78 -5.49 -4.19 5.73
CA PHE A 78 -4.14 -4.62 5.39
C PHE A 78 -3.17 -4.58 6.58
N PHE A 79 -3.31 -3.59 7.46
CA PHE A 79 -2.52 -3.49 8.69
C PHE A 79 -2.77 -4.70 9.61
N VAL A 80 -4.04 -5.02 9.87
CA VAL A 80 -4.42 -6.19 10.70
C VAL A 80 -3.99 -7.49 10.03
N LEU A 81 -4.23 -7.63 8.73
CA LEU A 81 -3.81 -8.81 7.98
C LEU A 81 -2.28 -9.03 8.08
N SER A 82 -1.49 -7.97 7.96
CA SER A 82 -0.04 -8.07 8.10
C SER A 82 0.39 -8.45 9.51
N LEU A 83 -0.27 -7.94 10.56
CA LEU A 83 0.02 -8.34 11.94
C LEU A 83 -0.29 -9.82 12.20
N VAL A 84 -1.39 -10.34 11.64
CA VAL A 84 -1.75 -11.75 11.76
C VAL A 84 -0.71 -12.64 11.06
N LEU A 85 -0.20 -12.22 9.89
CA LEU A 85 0.75 -13.01 9.10
C LEU A 85 2.20 -12.93 9.60
N SER A 86 2.64 -11.76 10.09
CA SER A 86 4.04 -11.52 10.46
C SER A 86 4.30 -11.54 11.97
N GLY A 87 3.25 -11.65 12.77
CA GLY A 87 3.33 -11.57 14.23
C GLY A 87 3.48 -10.14 14.76
N PHE A 88 3.37 -9.99 16.07
CA PHE A 88 3.43 -8.69 16.74
C PHE A 88 4.87 -8.34 17.10
N SER A 89 5.45 -7.36 16.42
CA SER A 89 6.74 -6.76 16.79
C SER A 89 6.74 -5.26 16.51
N LEU A 90 7.61 -4.51 17.20
CA LEU A 90 7.72 -3.06 17.03
C LEU A 90 8.10 -2.68 15.59
N ALA A 91 8.99 -3.46 14.96
CA ALA A 91 9.39 -3.26 13.57
C ALA A 91 8.21 -3.44 12.61
N VAL A 92 7.45 -4.53 12.75
CA VAL A 92 6.25 -4.79 11.93
C VAL A 92 5.20 -3.69 12.10
N LEU A 93 5.03 -3.19 13.33
CA LEU A 93 4.14 -2.06 13.62
C LEU A 93 4.55 -0.80 12.87
N LEU A 94 5.85 -0.45 12.89
CA LEU A 94 6.38 0.73 12.21
C LEU A 94 6.28 0.61 10.69
N GLU A 95 6.61 -0.57 10.14
CA GLU A 95 6.51 -0.84 8.71
C GLU A 95 5.07 -0.73 8.22
N ASN A 96 4.11 -1.29 8.96
CA ASN A 96 2.71 -1.25 8.55
C ASN A 96 2.07 0.12 8.80
N ALA A 97 2.48 0.83 9.85
CA ALA A 97 2.02 2.20 10.09
C ALA A 97 2.48 3.15 8.99
N SER A 98 3.74 3.06 8.56
CA SER A 98 4.25 3.88 7.45
C SER A 98 3.53 3.61 6.13
N LYS A 99 3.27 2.34 5.81
CA LYS A 99 2.46 1.93 4.63
C LYS A 99 1.01 2.42 4.71
N ALA A 100 0.38 2.31 5.87
CA ALA A 100 -0.99 2.81 6.09
C ALA A 100 -1.07 4.34 5.97
N LEU A 101 -0.11 5.06 6.55
CA LEU A 101 -0.03 6.52 6.46
C LEU A 101 0.15 6.99 5.03
N ILE A 102 1.08 6.40 4.27
CA ILE A 102 1.30 6.81 2.88
C ILE A 102 0.07 6.54 2.01
N TYR A 103 -0.64 5.42 2.24
CA TYR A 103 -1.88 5.12 1.52
C TYR A 103 -2.94 6.20 1.76
N CYS A 104 -3.15 6.60 3.02
CA CYS A 104 -4.09 7.65 3.38
C CYS A 104 -3.68 9.01 2.80
N ILE A 105 -2.41 9.41 2.93
CA ILE A 105 -1.90 10.68 2.41
C ILE A 105 -2.01 10.72 0.89
N ALA A 106 -1.59 9.67 0.20
CA ALA A 106 -1.67 9.58 -1.26
C ALA A 106 -3.12 9.64 -1.76
N THR A 107 -4.04 8.96 -1.06
CA THR A 107 -5.48 9.03 -1.36
C THR A 107 -6.03 10.45 -1.20
N LEU A 108 -5.69 11.12 -0.11
CA LEU A 108 -6.13 12.50 0.16
C LEU A 108 -5.54 13.50 -0.84
N LEU A 109 -4.25 13.40 -1.13
CA LEU A 109 -3.57 14.27 -2.10
C LEU A 109 -4.16 14.11 -3.49
N ALA A 110 -4.34 12.87 -3.96
CA ALA A 110 -4.94 12.61 -5.27
C ALA A 110 -6.38 13.14 -5.34
N PHE A 111 -7.20 12.86 -4.33
CA PHE A 111 -8.57 13.39 -4.24
C PHE A 111 -8.61 14.92 -4.26
N SER A 112 -7.74 15.58 -3.49
CA SER A 112 -7.67 17.05 -3.43
C SER A 112 -7.26 17.69 -4.75
N ARG A 113 -6.52 16.98 -5.61
CA ARG A 113 -6.10 17.46 -6.93
C ARG A 113 -7.14 17.19 -8.00
N THR A 114 -7.83 16.05 -7.94
CA THR A 114 -8.82 15.69 -8.95
C THR A 114 -10.18 16.33 -8.72
N HIS A 115 -10.51 16.76 -7.50
CA HIS A 115 -11.83 17.28 -7.14
C HIS A 115 -11.80 18.74 -6.68
N LYS A 116 -10.72 19.47 -6.96
CA LYS A 116 -10.72 20.95 -6.96
C LYS A 116 -11.51 21.42 -8.18
N GLY A 117 -12.81 21.58 -7.98
CA GLY A 117 -13.76 22.31 -8.83
C GLY A 117 -14.61 23.19 -7.94
#